data_AF-A0A6M0CD31-F1
#
_entry.id   AF-A0A6M0CD31-F1
#
_cell.length_a   1.000
_cell.length_b   1.000
_cell.length_c   1.000
_cell.angle_alpha   90.00
_cell.angle_beta   90.00
_cell.angle_gamma   90.00
#
_symmetry.space_group_name_H-M   'P 1'
#
loop_
_entity.id
_entity.type
_entity.pdbx_description
1 polymer ?
#
loop_
_entity_poly.entity_id
_entity_poly.type
_entity_poly.pdbx_seq_one_letter_code
_entity_poly.pdbx_strand_id
1 'polypeptide(L)'
;MKKQQYVLIFLLSITGFGNAQMHEKSDLYKTLRVQDSLLFNAAFSTCDTAYLENLFVEDFEFYHDKGGITKGRDTFLKPVKESCVQRDMNKPQPARRILIPGSLKVFPLRKNGVLYGAIQHGEHSFSSLNNDGVYVPGDIAKFTHVWILENKKWKLKRELSYDHQLQQ
;
A
#
# COMPACT_ATOMS: atom_id res chain seq x y z
N MET A 1 28.59 34.22 -56.00
CA MET A 1 28.63 33.62 -54.66
C MET A 1 27.20 33.38 -54.18
N LYS A 2 26.69 32.15 -54.26
CA LYS A 2 25.30 31.81 -53.89
C LYS A 2 25.24 31.55 -52.38
N LYS A 3 24.47 32.35 -51.64
CA LYS A 3 24.23 32.16 -50.20
C LYS A 3 23.20 31.04 -50.01
N GLN A 4 23.63 29.87 -49.55
CA GLN A 4 22.73 28.81 -49.07
C GLN A 4 22.20 29.21 -47.68
N GLN A 5 20.90 29.48 -47.59
CA GLN A 5 20.21 29.63 -46.31
C GLN A 5 19.85 28.24 -45.79
N TYR A 6 20.54 27.79 -44.75
CA TYR A 6 20.18 26.60 -44.00
C TYR A 6 18.97 26.93 -43.11
N VAL A 7 17.81 26.36 -43.44
CA VAL A 7 16.64 26.38 -42.56
C VAL A 7 16.84 25.30 -41.49
N LEU A 8 17.16 25.73 -40.27
CA LEU A 8 17.30 24.85 -39.12
C LEU A 8 15.89 24.49 -38.62
N ILE A 9 15.39 23.30 -38.97
CA ILE A 9 14.14 22.76 -38.43
C ILE A 9 14.43 22.27 -37.01
N PHE A 10 14.01 23.03 -36.01
CA PHE A 10 14.06 22.62 -34.61
C PHE A 10 12.92 21.62 -34.37
N LEU A 11 13.22 20.32 -34.35
CA LEU A 11 12.26 19.30 -33.89
C LEU A 11 12.03 19.52 -32.38
N LEU A 12 10.91 20.14 -32.03
CA LEU A 12 10.43 20.23 -30.66
C LEU A 12 9.95 18.83 -30.24
N SER A 13 10.84 18.04 -29.65
CA SER A 13 10.49 16.77 -29.02
C SER A 13 9.59 17.06 -27.81
N ILE A 14 8.27 16.97 -27.99
CA ILE A 14 7.32 16.99 -26.88
C ILE A 14 7.52 15.68 -26.10
N THR A 15 8.42 15.69 -25.13
CA THR A 15 8.51 14.60 -24.15
C THR A 15 7.28 14.72 -23.27
N GLY A 16 6.22 14.00 -23.63
CA GLY A 16 5.08 13.79 -22.76
C GLY A 16 5.57 13.12 -21.48
N PHE A 17 5.59 13.85 -20.38
CA PHE A 17 5.76 13.27 -19.05
C PHE A 17 4.55 12.37 -18.77
N GLY A 18 4.65 11.11 -19.17
CA GLY A 18 3.68 10.09 -18.83
C GLY A 18 3.74 9.86 -17.32
N ASN A 19 2.79 10.45 -16.59
CA ASN A 19 2.60 10.14 -15.18
C ASN A 19 2.21 8.66 -15.08
N ALA A 20 3.14 7.81 -14.62
CA ALA A 20 2.90 6.39 -14.41
C ALA A 20 1.89 6.13 -13.27
N GLN A 21 1.64 7.13 -12.42
CA GLN A 21 0.60 7.05 -11.39
C GLN A 21 -0.79 7.12 -12.02
N MET A 22 -1.67 6.24 -11.59
CA MET A 22 -3.07 6.25 -11.97
C MET A 22 -3.78 7.46 -11.35
N HIS A 23 -4.62 8.13 -12.14
CA HIS A 23 -5.50 9.19 -11.63
C HIS A 23 -6.46 8.63 -10.57
N GLU A 24 -6.78 9.42 -9.54
CA GLU A 24 -7.62 8.98 -8.40
C GLU A 24 -9.02 8.51 -8.80
N LYS A 25 -9.53 9.03 -9.93
CA LYS A 25 -10.83 8.63 -10.47
C LYS A 25 -10.80 7.32 -11.27
N SER A 26 -9.62 6.76 -11.56
CA SER A 26 -9.50 5.51 -12.30
C SER A 26 -9.98 4.30 -11.49
N ASP A 27 -10.47 3.27 -12.19
CA ASP A 27 -11.00 2.07 -11.54
C ASP A 27 -9.92 1.32 -10.75
N LEU A 28 -8.70 1.24 -11.28
CA LEU A 28 -7.59 0.56 -10.60
C LEU A 28 -7.23 1.28 -9.29
N TYR A 29 -7.14 2.62 -9.31
CA TYR A 29 -6.87 3.40 -8.10
C TYR A 29 -7.94 3.15 -7.04
N LYS A 30 -9.22 3.29 -7.42
CA LYS A 30 -10.36 3.05 -6.51
C LYS A 30 -10.35 1.64 -5.96
N THR A 31 -10.08 0.65 -6.81
CA THR A 31 -10.00 -0.77 -6.42
C THR A 31 -8.94 -0.97 -5.35
N LEU A 32 -7.72 -0.49 -5.56
CA LEU A 32 -6.64 -0.71 -4.58
C LEU A 32 -6.81 0.14 -3.32
N ARG A 33 -7.44 1.31 -3.41
CA ARG A 33 -7.84 2.08 -2.23
C ARG A 33 -8.83 1.30 -1.36
N VAL A 34 -9.79 0.61 -1.98
CA VAL A 34 -10.72 -0.29 -1.27
C VAL A 34 -9.98 -1.49 -0.69
N GLN A 35 -9.07 -2.13 -1.43
CA GLN A 35 -8.29 -3.27 -0.92
C GLN A 35 -7.43 -2.87 0.30
N ASP A 36 -6.78 -1.70 0.27
CA ASP A 36 -6.05 -1.14 1.41
C ASP A 36 -6.98 -0.96 2.63
N SER A 37 -8.17 -0.37 2.43
CA SER A 37 -9.14 -0.21 3.51
C SER A 37 -9.61 -1.56 4.08
N LEU A 38 -9.85 -2.57 3.23
CA LEU A 38 -10.29 -3.89 3.67
C LEU A 38 -9.19 -4.63 4.43
N LEU A 39 -7.94 -4.56 3.97
CA LEU A 39 -6.78 -5.12 4.66
C LEU A 39 -6.69 -4.63 6.10
N PHE A 40 -6.65 -3.31 6.31
CA PHE A 40 -6.50 -2.75 7.65
C PHE A 40 -7.77 -2.92 8.50
N ASN A 41 -8.95 -2.91 7.89
CA ASN A 41 -10.19 -3.21 8.61
C ASN A 41 -10.21 -4.67 9.10
N ALA A 42 -9.80 -5.63 8.28
CA ALA A 42 -9.74 -7.03 8.68
C ALA A 42 -8.73 -7.26 9.81
N ALA A 43 -7.56 -6.61 9.74
CA ALA A 43 -6.50 -6.77 10.73
C ALA A 43 -6.77 -6.09 12.08
N PHE A 44 -7.35 -4.89 12.08
CA PHE A 44 -7.50 -4.08 13.31
C PHE A 44 -8.93 -4.00 13.84
N SER A 45 -9.93 -4.16 12.95
CA SER A 45 -11.34 -3.94 13.30
C SER A 45 -12.14 -5.21 13.47
N THR A 46 -12.27 -5.99 12.40
CA THR A 46 -13.20 -7.12 12.37
C THR A 46 -12.55 -8.43 12.78
N CYS A 47 -11.22 -8.48 12.85
CA CYS A 47 -10.47 -9.69 13.13
C CYS A 47 -10.81 -10.84 12.16
N ASP A 48 -10.99 -10.49 10.88
CA ASP A 48 -11.28 -11.46 9.82
C ASP A 48 -9.98 -12.12 9.33
N THR A 49 -9.47 -13.05 10.13
CA THR A 49 -8.20 -13.74 9.88
C THR A 49 -8.28 -14.65 8.65
N ALA A 50 -9.45 -15.19 8.32
CA ALA A 50 -9.67 -16.00 7.12
C ALA A 50 -9.56 -15.17 5.84
N TYR A 51 -10.11 -13.95 5.85
CA TYR A 51 -9.90 -13.00 4.75
C TYR A 51 -8.41 -12.67 4.58
N LEU A 52 -7.69 -12.39 5.68
CA LEU A 52 -6.25 -12.09 5.63
C LEU A 52 -5.44 -13.28 5.08
N GLU A 53 -5.69 -14.50 5.54
CA GLU A 53 -5.01 -15.69 5.02
C GLU A 53 -5.21 -15.89 3.51
N ASN A 54 -6.40 -15.56 3.00
CA ASN A 54 -6.67 -15.60 1.58
C ASN A 54 -6.13 -14.36 0.83
N LEU A 55 -5.94 -13.21 1.47
CA LEU A 55 -5.44 -12.00 0.80
C LEU A 55 -3.94 -12.10 0.49
N PHE A 56 -3.16 -12.64 1.43
CA PHE A 56 -1.71 -12.76 1.31
C PHE A 56 -1.32 -14.06 0.60
N VAL A 57 -0.31 -14.01 -0.27
CA VAL A 57 0.27 -15.24 -0.85
C VAL A 57 1.15 -15.96 0.15
N GLU A 58 1.34 -17.26 0.00
CA GLU A 58 2.09 -18.10 0.95
C GLU A 58 3.54 -17.61 1.17
N ASP A 59 4.24 -17.26 0.09
CA ASP A 59 5.62 -16.76 0.08
C ASP A 59 5.71 -15.23 0.23
N PHE A 60 4.75 -14.62 0.93
CA PHE A 60 4.74 -13.17 1.21
C PHE A 60 6.02 -12.71 1.93
N GLU A 61 6.48 -11.51 1.61
CA GLU A 61 7.62 -10.87 2.28
C GLU A 61 7.23 -9.49 2.83
N PHE A 62 7.61 -9.24 4.08
CA PHE A 62 7.50 -7.93 4.72
C PHE A 62 8.88 -7.39 5.07
N TYR A 63 9.17 -6.18 4.60
CA TYR A 63 10.43 -5.48 4.89
C TYR A 63 10.15 -4.28 5.77
N HIS A 64 10.73 -4.28 6.97
CA HIS A 64 10.61 -3.19 7.91
C HIS A 64 11.97 -2.59 8.21
N ASP A 65 12.11 -1.28 8.07
CA ASP A 65 13.37 -0.55 8.32
C ASP A 65 13.93 -0.72 9.76
N LYS A 66 13.06 -0.76 10.78
CA LYS A 66 13.40 -0.97 12.19
C LYS A 66 13.28 -2.44 12.62
N GLY A 67 12.32 -3.19 12.07
CA GLY A 67 11.99 -4.56 12.47
C GLY A 67 12.69 -5.68 11.69
N GLY A 68 13.39 -5.34 10.60
CA GLY A 68 14.01 -6.32 9.70
C GLY A 68 13.01 -7.01 8.77
N ILE A 69 13.41 -8.17 8.24
CA ILE A 69 12.64 -8.91 7.24
C ILE A 69 11.80 -10.00 7.91
N THR A 70 10.51 -10.06 7.59
CA THR A 70 9.64 -11.20 7.86
C THR A 70 9.33 -11.94 6.57
N LYS A 71 9.49 -13.27 6.58
CA LYS A 71 9.25 -14.14 5.42
C LYS A 71 8.12 -15.12 5.71
N GLY A 72 7.23 -15.29 4.73
CA GLY A 72 6.10 -16.20 4.80
C GLY A 72 4.86 -15.54 5.40
N ARG A 73 3.72 -15.79 4.77
CA ARG A 73 2.41 -15.29 5.23
C ARG A 73 2.11 -15.68 6.67
N ASP A 74 2.34 -16.94 7.01
CA ASP A 74 1.91 -17.47 8.31
C ASP A 74 2.72 -16.85 9.46
N THR A 75 4.01 -16.61 9.24
CA THR A 75 4.87 -15.88 10.18
C THR A 75 4.41 -14.43 10.32
N PHE A 76 4.08 -13.75 9.22
CA PHE A 76 3.60 -12.37 9.25
C PHE A 76 2.23 -12.22 9.93
N LEU A 77 1.29 -13.13 9.67
CA LEU A 77 -0.07 -13.04 10.22
C LEU A 77 -0.20 -13.60 11.64
N LYS A 78 0.78 -14.35 12.14
CA LYS A 78 0.72 -14.96 13.48
C LYS A 78 0.40 -13.94 14.59
N PRO A 79 1.10 -12.79 14.71
CA PRO A 79 0.79 -11.81 15.75
C PRO A 79 -0.62 -11.23 15.64
N VAL A 80 -1.13 -11.05 14.41
CA VAL A 80 -2.50 -10.56 14.16
C VAL A 80 -3.52 -11.60 14.64
N LYS A 81 -3.31 -12.88 14.31
CA LYS A 81 -4.19 -13.97 14.76
C LYS A 81 -4.22 -14.08 16.28
N GLU A 82 -3.06 -14.03 16.92
CA GLU A 82 -2.93 -14.08 18.39
C GLU A 82 -3.63 -12.88 19.05
N SER A 83 -3.42 -11.67 18.53
CA SER A 83 -4.10 -10.46 19.00
C SER A 83 -5.62 -10.55 18.86
N CYS A 84 -6.10 -11.10 17.74
CA CYS A 84 -7.53 -11.26 17.50
C CYS A 84 -8.22 -12.29 18.40
N VAL A 85 -7.53 -13.37 18.79
CA VAL A 85 -8.07 -14.32 19.78
C VAL A 85 -8.29 -13.66 21.14
N GLN A 86 -7.44 -12.71 21.52
CA GLN A 86 -7.52 -12.01 22.80
C GLN A 86 -8.45 -10.79 22.75
N ARG A 87 -9.00 -10.45 21.57
CA ARG A 87 -9.76 -9.22 21.35
C ARG A 87 -11.18 -9.33 21.91
N ASP A 88 -11.52 -8.47 22.85
CA ASP A 88 -12.92 -8.24 23.25
C ASP A 88 -13.59 -7.26 22.28
N MET A 89 -14.45 -7.78 21.40
CA MET A 89 -15.13 -7.00 20.36
C MET A 89 -16.07 -5.90 20.91
N ASN A 90 -16.41 -5.93 22.19
CA ASN A 90 -17.22 -4.88 22.84
C ASN A 90 -16.37 -3.69 23.32
N LYS A 91 -15.04 -3.83 23.36
CA LYS A 91 -14.11 -2.74 23.72
C LYS A 91 -13.65 -1.98 22.47
N PRO A 92 -13.23 -0.71 22.60
CA PRO A 92 -12.61 0.01 21.50
C PRO A 92 -11.33 -0.69 21.01
N GLN A 93 -10.98 -0.47 19.75
CA GLN A 93 -9.79 -1.07 19.14
C GLN A 93 -8.52 -0.52 19.78
N PRO A 94 -7.52 -1.36 20.09
CA PRO A 94 -6.29 -0.90 20.72
C PRO A 94 -5.43 -0.04 19.79
N ALA A 95 -5.54 -0.25 18.47
CA ALA A 95 -4.82 0.53 17.48
C ALA A 95 -5.66 0.74 16.22
N ARG A 96 -5.40 1.83 15.49
CA ARG A 96 -6.00 2.16 14.21
C ARG A 96 -4.91 2.60 13.24
N ARG A 97 -4.91 2.02 12.04
CA ARG A 97 -4.12 2.55 10.94
C ARG A 97 -4.88 3.66 10.22
N ILE A 98 -4.22 4.78 10.00
CA ILE A 98 -4.75 5.94 9.26
C ILE A 98 -3.95 6.10 7.97
N LEU A 99 -4.63 6.08 6.81
CA LEU A 99 -4.03 6.48 5.53
C LEU A 99 -3.92 8.00 5.50
N ILE A 100 -2.71 8.54 5.28
CA ILE A 100 -2.53 9.98 5.15
C ILE A 100 -3.24 10.47 3.88
N PRO A 101 -4.19 11.43 3.97
CA PRO A 101 -4.94 11.90 2.82
C PRO A 101 -4.05 12.41 1.69
N GLY A 102 -4.35 12.02 0.45
CA GLY A 102 -3.59 12.43 -0.74
C GLY A 102 -2.22 11.76 -0.92
N SER A 103 -1.76 10.92 0.03
CA SER A 103 -0.47 10.22 -0.10
C SER A 103 -0.53 9.01 -1.03
N LEU A 104 -1.72 8.42 -1.22
CA LEU A 104 -1.88 7.16 -1.94
C LEU A 104 -1.62 7.33 -3.43
N LYS A 105 -0.68 6.55 -3.96
CA LYS A 105 -0.31 6.44 -5.36
C LYS A 105 -0.42 4.99 -5.81
N VAL A 106 -0.85 4.80 -7.06
CA VAL A 106 -1.04 3.47 -7.64
C VAL A 106 -0.38 3.43 -9.02
N PHE A 107 0.44 2.42 -9.25
CA PHE A 107 1.18 2.22 -10.49
C PHE A 107 0.86 0.84 -11.06
N PRO A 108 0.29 0.73 -12.27
CA PRO A 108 -0.09 -0.56 -12.84
C PRO A 108 1.15 -1.34 -13.28
N LEU A 109 1.15 -2.65 -13.02
CA LEU A 109 2.15 -3.57 -13.56
C LEU A 109 1.54 -4.35 -14.72
N ARG A 110 2.11 -4.17 -15.92
CA ARG A 110 1.63 -4.78 -17.15
C ARG A 110 2.73 -5.61 -17.82
N LYS A 111 2.36 -6.77 -18.35
CA LYS A 111 3.19 -7.58 -19.24
C LYS A 111 2.47 -7.67 -20.58
N ASN A 112 3.09 -7.17 -21.65
CA ASN A 112 2.50 -7.13 -23.00
C ASN A 112 1.10 -6.49 -23.02
N GLY A 113 0.94 -5.38 -22.30
CA GLY A 113 -0.34 -4.66 -22.18
C GLY A 113 -1.33 -5.27 -21.17
N VAL A 114 -1.15 -6.52 -20.75
CA VAL A 114 -2.04 -7.20 -19.79
C VAL A 114 -1.67 -6.83 -18.37
N LEU A 115 -2.65 -6.32 -17.61
CA LEU A 115 -2.49 -6.01 -16.18
C LEU A 115 -2.35 -7.31 -15.38
N TYR A 116 -1.25 -7.45 -14.66
CA TYR A 116 -1.01 -8.61 -13.78
C TYR A 116 -0.77 -8.22 -12.32
N GLY A 117 -0.61 -6.92 -12.06
CA GLY A 117 -0.35 -6.43 -10.71
C GLY A 117 -0.40 -4.91 -10.63
N ALA A 118 -0.07 -4.38 -9.46
CA ALA A 118 0.10 -2.97 -9.22
C ALA A 118 1.02 -2.72 -8.02
N ILE A 119 1.77 -1.64 -8.06
CA ILE A 119 2.44 -1.09 -6.90
C ILE A 119 1.51 -0.03 -6.31
N GLN A 120 1.22 -0.16 -5.03
CA GLN A 120 0.51 0.86 -4.27
C GLN A 120 1.46 1.42 -3.21
N HIS A 121 1.57 2.74 -3.14
CA HIS A 121 2.48 3.43 -2.24
C HIS A 121 1.73 4.55 -1.54
N GLY A 122 2.11 4.88 -0.30
CA GLY A 122 1.59 6.03 0.41
C GLY A 122 2.23 6.17 1.77
N GLU A 123 1.60 6.96 2.62
CA GLU A 123 2.00 7.16 4.01
C GLU A 123 0.87 6.77 4.94
N HIS A 124 1.22 6.21 6.09
CA HIS A 124 0.26 5.90 7.14
C HIS A 124 0.79 6.26 8.53
N SER A 125 -0.14 6.50 9.47
CA SER A 125 0.16 6.57 10.90
C SER A 125 -0.62 5.47 11.62
N PHE A 126 -0.07 4.95 12.71
CA PHE A 126 -0.77 4.04 13.61
C PHE A 126 -1.09 4.77 14.91
N SER A 127 -2.36 5.04 15.16
CA SER A 127 -2.81 5.59 16.43
C SER A 127 -3.11 4.49 17.44
N SER A 128 -2.71 4.66 18.69
CA SER A 128 -3.00 3.73 19.79
C SER A 128 -4.01 4.33 20.77
N LEU A 129 -4.85 3.48 21.37
CA LEU A 129 -5.77 3.90 22.41
C LEU A 129 -5.02 4.00 23.74
N ASN A 130 -5.03 5.18 24.37
CA ASN A 130 -4.44 5.38 25.69
C ASN A 130 -5.39 4.93 26.82
N ASN A 131 -4.92 5.00 28.07
CA ASN A 131 -5.69 4.59 29.24
C ASN A 131 -6.94 5.45 29.49
N ASP A 132 -6.99 6.67 28.93
CA ASP A 132 -8.12 7.59 29.02
C ASP A 132 -9.16 7.35 27.90
N GLY A 133 -8.95 6.34 27.05
CA GLY A 133 -9.84 6.03 25.92
C GLY A 133 -9.70 6.98 24.72
N VAL A 134 -8.59 7.71 24.64
CA VAL A 134 -8.27 8.64 23.56
C VAL A 134 -7.26 8.01 22.60
N TYR A 135 -7.49 8.15 21.30
CA TYR A 135 -6.51 7.72 20.30
C TYR A 135 -5.38 8.74 20.19
N VAL A 136 -4.16 8.29 20.47
CA VAL A 136 -2.93 9.06 20.33
C VAL A 136 -2.25 8.65 19.03
N PRO A 137 -1.98 9.59 18.11
CA PRO A 137 -1.23 9.30 16.89
C PRO A 137 0.19 8.79 17.21
N GLY A 138 0.62 7.75 16.50
CA GLY A 138 2.00 7.24 16.54
C GLY A 138 2.79 7.64 15.30
N ASP A 139 3.95 7.01 15.12
CA ASP A 139 4.86 7.26 14.00
C ASP A 139 4.14 7.28 12.65
N ILE A 140 4.61 8.17 11.76
CA ILE A 140 4.26 8.14 10.34
C ILE A 140 5.31 7.31 9.63
N ALA A 141 4.87 6.42 8.74
CA ALA A 141 5.74 5.62 7.90
C ALA A 141 5.26 5.63 6.45
N LYS A 142 6.21 5.47 5.54
CA LYS A 142 5.92 5.17 4.14
C LYS A 142 5.66 3.68 4.01
N PHE A 143 4.67 3.33 3.22
CA PHE A 143 4.40 1.94 2.86
C PHE A 143 4.44 1.71 1.35
N THR A 144 4.77 0.49 0.95
CA THR A 144 4.62 0.02 -0.42
C THR A 144 4.05 -1.38 -0.42
N HIS A 145 2.91 -1.55 -1.07
CA HIS A 145 2.29 -2.84 -1.36
C HIS A 145 2.59 -3.26 -2.80
N VAL A 146 3.00 -4.51 -2.98
CA VAL A 146 3.03 -5.17 -4.28
C VAL A 146 1.80 -6.06 -4.38
N TRP A 147 0.82 -5.62 -5.16
CA TRP A 147 -0.40 -6.37 -5.45
C TRP A 147 -0.23 -7.17 -6.74
N ILE A 148 -0.68 -8.43 -6.74
CA ILE A 148 -0.73 -9.28 -7.94
C ILE A 148 -2.16 -9.78 -8.17
N LEU A 149 -2.50 -9.98 -9.44
CA LEU A 149 -3.78 -10.55 -9.87
C LEU A 149 -3.62 -12.05 -10.09
N GLU A 150 -4.18 -12.84 -9.19
CA GLU A 150 -4.25 -14.29 -9.31
C GLU A 150 -5.71 -14.71 -9.48
N ASN A 151 -6.04 -15.38 -10.59
CA ASN A 151 -7.41 -15.82 -10.88
C ASN A 151 -8.44 -14.68 -10.77
N LYS A 152 -8.07 -13.49 -11.26
CA LYS A 152 -8.86 -12.24 -11.19
C LYS A 152 -9.11 -11.71 -9.76
N LYS A 153 -8.38 -12.21 -8.76
CA LYS A 153 -8.42 -11.73 -7.37
C LYS A 153 -7.10 -11.04 -7.04
N TRP A 154 -7.18 -9.91 -6.34
CA TRP A 154 -6.00 -9.23 -5.83
C TRP A 154 -5.40 -9.99 -4.66
N LYS A 155 -4.08 -10.15 -4.66
CA LYS A 155 -3.30 -10.77 -3.61
C LYS A 155 -2.13 -9.87 -3.23
N LEU A 156 -1.78 -9.85 -1.95
CA LEU A 156 -0.62 -9.11 -1.47
C LEU A 156 0.63 -10.00 -1.54
N LYS A 157 1.60 -9.58 -2.35
CA LYS A 157 2.84 -10.32 -2.60
C LYS A 157 3.97 -9.86 -1.71
N ARG A 158 4.09 -8.55 -1.51
CA ARG A 158 5.10 -7.93 -0.64
C ARG A 158 4.55 -6.67 0.00
N GLU A 159 5.07 -6.37 1.17
CA GLU A 159 4.87 -5.10 1.84
C GLU A 159 6.21 -4.55 2.32
N LEU A 160 6.42 -3.26 2.13
CA LEU A 160 7.55 -2.53 2.68
C LEU A 160 6.96 -1.47 3.60
N SER A 161 7.48 -1.37 4.83
CA SER A 161 7.19 -0.28 5.75
C SER A 161 8.51 0.35 6.20
N TYR A 162 8.68 1.63 5.91
CA TYR A 162 9.98 2.29 6.04
C TYR A 162 9.86 3.79 6.28
N ASP A 163 10.97 4.40 6.66
CA ASP A 163 11.04 5.83 6.99
C ASP A 163 10.10 6.18 8.14
N HIS A 164 10.13 5.36 9.20
CA HIS A 164 9.31 5.60 10.40
C HIS A 164 9.83 6.81 11.17
N GLN A 165 9.09 7.91 11.11
CA GLN A 165 9.37 9.16 11.78
C GLN A 165 8.40 9.36 12.94
N LEU A 166 8.91 9.82 14.08
CA LEU A 166 8.06 10.28 15.18
C LEU A 166 7.17 11.41 14.65
N GLN A 167 5.88 11.33 14.94
CA GLN A 167 4.96 12.42 14.63
C GLN A 167 5.30 13.61 15.54
N GLN A 168 5.77 14.71 14.93
CA GLN A 168 6.09 15.97 15.62
C GLN A 168 4.82 16.75 15.95
#